data_AF-A0A7V5AQ10-F1
#
_entry.id   AF-A0A7V5AQ10-F1
#
_cell.length_a   1.000
_cell.length_b   1.000
_cell.length_c   1.000
_cell.angle_alpha   90.00
_cell.angle_beta   90.00
_cell.angle_gamma   90.00
#
_symmetry.space_group_name_H-M   'P 1'
#
loop_
_entity.id
_entity.type
_entity.pdbx_description
1 polymer ?
#
loop_
_entity_poly.entity_id
_entity_poly.type
_entity_poly.pdbx_seq_one_letter_code
_entity_poly.pdbx_strand_id
1 'polypeptide(L)'
;MEGNRHSREDKVILGVQVALVVLFYLFAVGVFVFVWYAFYRSVTEGDHPTHALILATIVSFAFTILTTVMTMIFSVIIKEGRKKLPENGGSANEIKIT
;
A
#
# COMPACT_ATOMS: atom_id res chain seq x y z
N MET A 1 1.22 34.21 -6.58
CA MET A 1 0.03 33.33 -6.40
C MET A 1 0.28 31.88 -6.86
N GLU A 2 1.43 31.55 -7.48
CA GLU A 2 1.77 30.16 -7.88
C GLU A 2 2.04 29.19 -6.73
N GLY A 3 2.61 29.62 -5.61
CA GLY A 3 2.96 28.71 -4.51
C GLY A 3 1.76 27.98 -3.88
N ASN A 4 0.56 28.56 -3.98
CA ASN A 4 -0.66 27.98 -3.40
C ASN A 4 -1.31 26.92 -4.31
N ARG A 5 -0.98 26.89 -5.61
CA ARG A 5 -1.46 25.87 -6.56
C ARG A 5 -0.66 24.58 -6.42
N HIS A 6 0.67 24.71 -6.38
CA HIS A 6 1.59 23.59 -6.18
C HIS A 6 1.27 22.81 -4.89
N SER A 7 1.03 23.51 -3.77
CA SER A 7 0.67 22.88 -2.49
C SER A 7 -0.68 22.15 -2.50
N ARG A 8 -1.65 22.58 -3.31
CA ARG A 8 -2.94 21.88 -3.47
C ARG A 8 -2.79 20.64 -4.36
N GLU A 9 -2.02 20.73 -5.44
CA GLU A 9 -1.75 19.61 -6.34
C GLU A 9 -1.00 18.48 -5.63
N ASP A 10 0.01 18.81 -4.83
CA ASP A 10 0.78 17.83 -4.04
C ASP A 10 -0.09 17.10 -3.00
N LYS A 11 -1.05 17.79 -2.37
CA LYS A 11 -2.03 17.16 -1.46
C LYS A 11 -2.99 16.22 -2.18
N VAL A 12 -3.42 16.58 -3.39
CA VAL A 12 -4.30 15.72 -4.20
C VAL A 12 -3.55 14.48 -4.66
N ILE A 13 -2.30 14.63 -5.11
CA ILE A 13 -1.44 13.50 -5.51
C ILE A 13 -1.23 12.54 -4.34
N LEU A 14 -0.92 13.06 -3.15
CA LEU A 14 -0.79 12.25 -1.94
C LEU A 14 -2.10 11.52 -1.58
N GLY A 15 -3.25 12.21 -1.69
CA GLY A 15 -4.56 11.62 -1.43
C GLY A 15 -4.90 10.49 -2.41
N VAL A 16 -4.67 10.70 -3.70
CA VAL A 16 -4.84 9.68 -4.74
C VAL A 16 -3.91 8.49 -4.48
N GLN A 17 -2.67 8.74 -4.10
CA GLN A 17 -1.71 7.70 -3.80
C GLN A 17 -2.12 6.84 -2.59
N VAL A 18 -2.60 7.45 -1.51
CA VAL A 18 -3.14 6.72 -0.36
C VAL A 18 -4.39 5.93 -0.75
N ALA A 19 -5.29 6.50 -1.54
CA ALA A 19 -6.47 5.79 -2.04
C ALA A 19 -6.09 4.56 -2.89
N LEU A 20 -5.08 4.67 -3.75
CA LEU A 20 -4.56 3.55 -4.53
C LEU A 20 -3.95 2.45 -3.64
N VAL A 21 -3.28 2.81 -2.55
CA VAL A 21 -2.77 1.83 -1.57
C VAL A 21 -3.92 1.10 -0.88
N VAL A 22 -4.95 1.83 -0.43
CA VAL A 22 -6.14 1.21 0.18
C VAL A 22 -6.82 0.27 -0.80
N LEU A 23 -6.98 0.69 -2.07
CA LEU A 23 -7.59 -0.14 -3.11
C LEU A 23 -6.76 -1.40 -3.39
N PHE A 24 -5.43 -1.26 -3.41
CA PHE A 24 -4.51 -2.38 -3.57
C PHE A 24 -4.62 -3.39 -2.42
N TYR A 25 -4.70 -2.93 -1.17
CA TYR A 25 -4.91 -3.83 -0.03
C TYR A 25 -6.27 -4.51 -0.07
N LEU A 26 -7.35 -3.80 -0.44
CA LEU A 26 -8.67 -4.42 -0.62
C LEU A 26 -8.64 -5.50 -1.69
N PHE A 27 -7.96 -5.25 -2.82
CA PHE A 27 -7.75 -6.23 -3.87
C PHE A 27 -6.96 -7.44 -3.35
N ALA A 28 -5.86 -7.22 -2.61
CA ALA A 28 -5.04 -8.29 -2.07
C ALA A 28 -5.81 -9.18 -1.08
N VAL A 29 -6.62 -8.59 -0.20
CA VAL A 29 -7.53 -9.33 0.68
C VAL A 29 -8.54 -10.13 -0.13
N GLY A 30 -9.11 -9.55 -1.19
CA GLY A 30 -10.03 -10.25 -2.09
C GLY A 30 -9.40 -11.49 -2.74
N VAL A 31 -8.18 -11.38 -3.24
CA VAL A 31 -7.44 -12.53 -3.80
C VAL A 31 -7.16 -13.58 -2.73
N PHE A 32 -6.77 -13.15 -1.52
CA PHE A 32 -6.52 -14.08 -0.41
C PHE A 32 -7.78 -14.87 -0.03
N VAL A 33 -8.93 -14.19 0.09
CA VAL A 33 -10.24 -14.83 0.36
C VAL A 33 -10.63 -15.78 -0.77
N PHE A 34 -10.41 -15.40 -2.03
CA PHE A 34 -10.70 -16.26 -3.18
C PHE A 34 -9.86 -17.54 -3.18
N VAL A 35 -8.56 -17.42 -2.94
CA VAL A 35 -7.65 -18.58 -2.85
C VAL A 35 -8.02 -19.48 -1.69
N TRP A 36 -8.33 -18.89 -0.52
CA TRP A 36 -8.76 -19.65 0.65
C TRP A 36 -10.09 -20.36 0.42
N TYR A 37 -11.03 -19.71 -0.25
CA TYR A 37 -12.32 -20.31 -0.61
C TYR A 37 -12.15 -21.48 -1.59
N ALA A 38 -11.29 -21.33 -2.60
CA ALA A 38 -10.97 -22.41 -3.53
C ALA A 38 -10.30 -23.60 -2.82
N PHE A 39 -9.41 -23.32 -1.87
CA PHE A 39 -8.78 -24.34 -1.03
C PHE A 39 -9.81 -25.06 -0.16
N TYR A 40 -10.65 -24.31 0.58
CA TYR A 40 -11.71 -24.87 1.41
C TYR A 40 -12.63 -25.77 0.59
N ARG A 41 -13.07 -25.28 -0.58
CA ARG A 41 -13.92 -26.02 -1.50
C ARG A 41 -13.27 -27.33 -1.96
N SER A 42 -12.02 -27.31 -2.39
CA SER A 42 -11.28 -28.51 -2.81
C SER A 42 -11.13 -29.53 -1.67
N VAL A 43 -10.90 -29.07 -0.43
CA VAL A 43 -10.84 -29.96 0.74
C VAL A 43 -12.21 -30.57 1.04
N THR A 44 -13.29 -29.79 0.98
CA THR A 44 -14.65 -30.27 1.29
C THR A 44 -15.26 -31.15 0.21
N GLU A 45 -14.97 -30.90 -1.07
CA GLU A 45 -15.49 -31.66 -2.21
C GLU A 45 -14.64 -32.92 -2.50
N GLY A 46 -13.50 -33.10 -1.83
CA GLY A 46 -12.63 -34.27 -1.98
C GLY A 46 -11.82 -34.30 -3.27
N ASP A 47 -11.90 -33.24 -4.09
CA ASP A 47 -11.11 -33.06 -5.31
C ASP A 47 -9.66 -32.73 -4.95
N HIS A 48 -8.82 -33.78 -4.91
CA HIS A 48 -7.36 -33.71 -4.78
C HIS A 48 -6.82 -32.59 -3.85
N PRO A 49 -7.08 -32.67 -2.53
CA PRO A 49 -6.76 -31.62 -1.57
C PRO A 49 -5.27 -31.23 -1.55
N THR A 50 -4.38 -32.17 -1.88
CA THR A 50 -2.94 -31.94 -1.96
C THR A 50 -2.56 -30.96 -3.08
N HIS A 51 -3.19 -31.05 -4.25
CA HIS A 51 -2.89 -30.13 -5.36
C HIS A 51 -3.40 -28.72 -5.08
N ALA A 52 -4.58 -28.60 -4.45
CA ALA A 52 -5.10 -27.30 -4.02
C ALA A 52 -4.27 -26.67 -2.89
N LEU A 53 -3.74 -27.47 -1.95
CA LEU A 53 -2.84 -26.98 -0.90
C LEU A 53 -1.56 -26.37 -1.50
N ILE A 54 -0.95 -27.08 -2.46
CA ILE A 54 0.27 -26.61 -3.13
C ILE A 54 -0.01 -25.33 -3.91
N LEU A 55 -1.09 -25.28 -4.68
CA LEU A 55 -1.52 -24.08 -5.41
C LEU A 55 -1.78 -22.91 -4.46
N ALA A 56 -2.53 -23.11 -3.39
CA ALA A 56 -2.83 -22.08 -2.41
C ALA A 56 -1.57 -21.54 -1.73
N THR A 57 -0.60 -22.42 -1.43
CA THR A 57 0.68 -22.03 -0.82
C THR A 57 1.53 -21.20 -1.77
N ILE A 58 1.68 -21.65 -3.02
CA ILE A 58 2.46 -20.93 -4.04
C ILE A 58 1.85 -19.56 -4.32
N VAL A 59 0.53 -19.51 -4.52
CA VAL A 59 -0.18 -18.25 -4.80
C VAL A 59 -0.06 -17.31 -3.61
N SER A 60 -0.27 -17.78 -2.38
CA SER A 60 -0.14 -16.96 -1.18
C SER A 60 1.26 -16.40 -1.01
N PHE A 61 2.30 -17.21 -1.26
CA PHE A 61 3.69 -16.79 -1.16
C PHE A 61 4.04 -15.73 -2.21
N ALA A 62 3.67 -15.96 -3.48
CA ALA A 62 3.86 -15.00 -4.54
C ALA A 62 3.13 -13.68 -4.25
N PHE A 63 1.89 -13.74 -3.75
CA PHE A 63 1.12 -12.55 -3.40
C PHE A 63 1.72 -11.80 -2.21
N THR A 64 2.26 -12.50 -1.23
CA THR A 64 2.94 -11.89 -0.07
C THR A 64 4.17 -11.10 -0.52
N ILE A 65 4.99 -11.67 -1.41
CA ILE A 65 6.16 -10.98 -1.98
C ILE A 65 5.70 -9.75 -2.77
N LEU A 66 4.72 -9.91 -3.65
CA LEU A 66 4.18 -8.80 -4.46
C LEU A 66 3.66 -7.67 -3.57
N THR A 67 2.90 -8.01 -2.54
CA THR A 67 2.35 -7.04 -1.57
C THR A 67 3.47 -6.34 -0.80
N THR A 68 4.50 -7.07 -0.39
CA THR A 68 5.68 -6.50 0.30
C THR A 68 6.42 -5.51 -0.59
N VAL A 69 6.69 -5.87 -1.85
CA VAL A 69 7.35 -5.01 -2.83
C VAL A 69 6.52 -3.76 -3.10
N MET A 70 5.21 -3.90 -3.32
CA MET A 70 4.32 -2.75 -3.52
C MET A 70 4.29 -1.85 -2.30
N THR A 71 4.19 -2.40 -1.08
CA THR A 71 4.23 -1.63 0.17
C THR A 71 5.54 -0.84 0.30
N MET A 72 6.66 -1.44 -0.08
CA MET A 72 7.97 -0.78 -0.06
C MET A 72 8.04 0.34 -1.10
N ILE A 73 7.57 0.12 -2.33
CA ILE A 73 7.51 1.14 -3.39
C ILE A 73 6.65 2.32 -2.92
N PHE A 74 5.46 2.06 -2.41
CA PHE A 74 4.58 3.11 -1.89
C PHE A 74 5.22 3.85 -0.71
N SER A 75 5.87 3.14 0.22
CA SER A 75 6.58 3.76 1.35
C SER A 75 7.72 4.67 0.90
N VAL A 76 8.49 4.25 -0.12
CA VAL A 76 9.56 5.07 -0.70
C VAL A 76 8.98 6.30 -1.38
N ILE A 77 7.95 6.15 -2.22
CA ILE A 77 7.34 7.30 -2.90
C ILE A 77 6.73 8.28 -1.90
N ILE A 78 6.04 7.82 -0.84
CA ILE A 78 5.52 8.71 0.20
C ILE A 78 6.66 9.41 0.95
N LYS A 79 7.74 8.69 1.27
CA LYS A 79 8.91 9.25 1.96
C LYS A 79 9.64 10.29 1.10
N GLU A 80 9.78 10.04 -0.19
CA GLU A 80 10.37 10.98 -1.15
C GLU A 80 9.44 12.17 -1.43
N GLY A 81 8.13 11.94 -1.57
CA GLY A 81 7.12 12.99 -1.71
C GLY A 81 7.10 13.93 -0.52
N ARG A 82 7.23 13.42 0.71
CA ARG A 82 7.36 14.25 1.92
C ARG A 82 8.66 15.04 1.99
N LYS A 83 9.78 14.49 1.50
CA LYS A 83 11.06 15.23 1.47
C LYS A 83 11.07 16.38 0.46
N LYS A 84 10.23 16.33 -0.58
CA LYS A 84 10.09 17.41 -1.58
C LYS A 84 9.16 18.53 -1.14
N LEU A 85 8.35 18.32 -0.10
CA LEU A 85 7.67 19.40 0.60
C LEU A 85 8.68 20.00 1.59
N PRO A 86 9.19 21.22 1.38
CA PRO A 86 9.95 21.87 2.43
C PRO A 86 9.06 21.93 3.67
N GLU A 87 9.59 21.45 4.80
CA GLU A 87 9.15 21.82 6.14
C GLU A 87 9.32 23.34 6.32
N ASN A 88 8.47 24.11 5.64
CA ASN A 88 8.25 25.52 5.95
C ASN A 88 7.08 25.64 6.93
N GLY A 89 7.04 24.73 7.91
CA GLY A 89 6.32 24.88 9.16
C GLY A 89 7.28 25.52 10.15
N GLY A 90 7.27 26.85 10.20
CA GLY A 90 8.27 27.69 10.84
C GLY A 90 8.67 27.29 12.26
N SER A 91 9.96 27.02 12.44
CA SER A 91 10.67 27.39 13.67
C SER A 91 11.17 28.83 13.51
N ALA A 92 10.24 29.77 13.50
CA ALA A 92 10.53 31.20 13.62
C ALA A 92 10.23 31.62 15.06
N ASN A 93 11.05 31.16 16.00
CA ASN A 93 11.14 31.77 17.32
C ASN A 93 12.52 31.53 17.96
N GLU A 94 13.58 31.95 17.27
CA GLU A 94 14.73 32.51 17.98
C GLU A 94 14.30 33.84 18.60
N ILE A 95 13.58 33.80 19.72
CA ILE A 95 13.57 34.94 20.64
C ILE A 95 14.81 34.77 21.50
N LYS A 96 15.88 35.38 21.01
CA LYS A 96 17.01 35.86 21.81
C LYS A 96 16.44 36.80 22.88
N ILE A 97 16.11 36.28 24.06
CA ILE A 97 15.95 37.12 25.25
C ILE A 97 17.34 37.23 25.87
N THR A 98 17.74 38.48 25.96
CA THR A 98 18.90 39.08 26.62
C THR A 98 19.42 38.35 27.84
#